data_AF-A0A0S8L1A0-F1
#
_entry.id   AF-A0A0S8L1A0-F1
#
_cell.length_a   1.000
_cell.length_b   1.000
_cell.length_c   1.000
_cell.angle_alpha   90.00
_cell.angle_beta   90.00
_cell.angle_gamma   90.00
#
_symmetry.space_group_name_H-M   'P 1'
#
loop_
_entity.id
_entity.type
_entity.pdbx_description
1 polymer ?
#
loop_
_entity_poly.entity_id
_entity_poly.type
_entity_poly.pdbx_seq_one_letter_code
_entity_poly.pdbx_strand_id
1 'polypeptide(L)'
;MNFLDLMQTLEERLGYQHLPLNPSSRGIKDIFDGSAVHHELMIRLVRAIFAANRCQRLADPVTHAATFNALGPLRLETLRSGSTDVCTYRFLEELCRALDRAFAEDAMPAREAKPRATPPTASVVSIDSARRSHRFRSVR
;
A
#
# COMPACT_ATOMS: atom_id res chain seq x y z
N MET A 1 0.30 -15.61 3.36
CA MET A 1 1.17 -14.43 3.22
C MET A 1 2.51 -14.58 3.96
N ASN A 2 3.62 -14.22 3.31
CA ASN A 2 4.93 -14.04 3.97
C ASN A 2 5.22 -12.57 4.31
N PHE A 3 6.31 -12.29 5.03
CA PHE A 3 6.66 -10.93 5.45
C PHE A 3 6.90 -9.97 4.27
N LEU A 4 7.63 -10.40 3.24
CA LEU A 4 7.87 -9.58 2.05
C LEU A 4 6.57 -9.29 1.28
N ASP A 5 5.71 -10.29 1.11
CA ASP A 5 4.39 -10.12 0.46
C ASP A 5 3.56 -9.07 1.21
N LEU A 6 3.58 -9.11 2.55
CA LEU A 6 2.88 -8.14 3.38
C LEU A 6 3.43 -6.73 3.15
N MET A 7 4.76 -6.56 3.14
CA MET A 7 5.38 -5.26 2.91
C MET A 7 5.02 -4.73 1.52
N GLN A 8 5.12 -5.55 0.47
CA GLN A 8 4.75 -5.16 -0.90
C GLN A 8 3.27 -4.75 -0.99
N THR A 9 2.38 -5.53 -0.37
CA THR A 9 0.96 -5.19 -0.31
C THR A 9 0.71 -3.85 0.39
N LEU A 10 1.49 -3.52 1.43
CA LEU A 10 1.38 -2.24 2.11
C LEU A 10 1.94 -1.08 1.26
N GLU A 11 3.05 -1.28 0.55
CA GLU A 11 3.60 -0.28 -0.37
C GLU A 11 2.62 0.04 -1.50
N GLU A 12 1.99 -0.97 -2.10
CA GLU A 12 0.99 -0.77 -3.15
C GLU A 12 -0.24 0.02 -2.67
N ARG A 13 -0.61 -0.14 -1.40
CA ARG A 13 -1.80 0.49 -0.81
C ARG A 13 -1.56 1.88 -0.26
N LEU A 14 -0.46 2.04 0.46
CA LEU A 14 -0.10 3.29 1.13
C LEU A 14 0.66 4.21 0.17
N GLY A 15 1.34 3.64 -0.82
CA GLY A 15 2.19 4.33 -1.77
C GLY A 15 3.66 4.37 -1.34
N TYR A 16 4.52 4.46 -2.36
CA TYR A 16 5.98 4.47 -2.22
C TYR A 16 6.48 5.54 -1.23
N GLN A 17 5.82 6.70 -1.14
CA GLN A 17 6.23 7.76 -0.23
C GLN A 17 6.16 7.36 1.27
N HIS A 18 5.31 6.40 1.62
CA HIS A 18 5.15 5.94 3.01
C HIS A 18 5.95 4.68 3.32
N LEU A 19 6.23 3.84 2.32
CA LEU A 19 6.95 2.59 2.50
C LEU A 19 7.83 2.30 1.27
N PRO A 20 8.93 3.05 1.05
CA PRO A 20 9.77 2.88 -0.13
C PRO A 20 10.62 1.62 0.01
N LEU A 21 10.14 0.50 -0.53
CA LEU A 21 10.82 -0.79 -0.38
C LEU A 21 12.00 -0.89 -1.34
N ASN A 22 13.11 -1.44 -0.83
CA ASN A 22 14.26 -1.79 -1.64
C ASN A 22 14.04 -3.19 -2.25
N PRO A 23 13.88 -3.30 -3.58
CA PRO A 23 13.65 -4.58 -4.26
C PRO A 23 14.85 -5.53 -4.18
N SER A 24 16.04 -4.99 -3.91
CA SER A 24 17.28 -5.77 -3.74
C SER A 24 17.58 -6.13 -2.28
N SER A 25 16.68 -5.80 -1.35
CA SER A 25 16.88 -6.06 0.07
C SER A 25 16.96 -7.56 0.36
N ARG A 26 18.00 -7.97 1.10
CA ARG A 26 18.20 -9.36 1.55
C ARG A 26 17.82 -9.57 3.01
N GLY A 27 17.48 -8.50 3.71
CA GLY A 27 17.16 -8.54 5.13
C GLY A 27 16.56 -7.24 5.63
N ILE A 28 16.11 -7.28 6.88
CA ILE A 28 15.34 -6.22 7.53
C ILE A 28 16.09 -4.89 7.68
N LYS A 29 17.43 -4.92 7.67
CA LYS A 29 18.26 -3.71 7.84
C LYS A 29 18.23 -2.79 6.62
N ASP A 30 18.12 -3.38 5.43
CA ASP A 30 18.21 -2.69 4.15
C ASP A 30 16.88 -2.71 3.40
N ILE A 31 15.77 -2.91 4.13
CA ILE A 31 14.43 -3.09 3.55
C ILE A 31 13.89 -1.81 2.89
N PHE A 32 14.35 -0.64 3.33
CA PHE A 32 13.97 0.63 2.77
C PHE A 32 15.01 1.12 1.76
N ASP A 33 14.56 1.60 0.60
CA ASP A 33 15.41 2.23 -0.42
C ASP A 33 15.69 3.71 -0.11
N GLY A 34 14.89 4.30 0.79
CA GLY A 34 15.03 5.70 1.19
C GLY A 34 14.26 6.07 2.44
N SER A 35 14.08 7.38 2.66
CA SER A 35 13.33 7.90 3.80
C SER A 35 11.84 8.02 3.47
N ALA A 36 11.00 7.34 4.26
CA ALA A 36 9.56 7.49 4.21
C ALA A 36 9.09 8.79 4.89
N VAL A 37 7.89 9.27 4.56
CA VAL A 37 7.26 10.44 5.22
C VAL A 37 7.25 10.31 6.75
N HIS A 38 6.89 9.13 7.27
CA HIS A 38 6.90 8.81 8.69
C HIS A 38 8.00 7.79 9.02
N HIS A 39 9.25 8.08 8.61
CA HIS A 39 10.36 7.12 8.62
C HIS A 39 10.54 6.37 9.95
N GLU A 40 10.62 7.09 11.06
CA GLU A 40 10.82 6.49 12.39
C GLU A 40 9.68 5.55 12.80
N LEU A 41 8.43 5.97 12.54
CA LEU A 41 7.25 5.14 12.82
C LEU A 41 7.29 3.85 11.98
N MET A 42 7.62 3.97 10.70
CA MET A 42 7.65 2.83 9.78
C MET A 42 8.79 1.87 10.07
N ILE A 43 9.98 2.35 10.41
CA ILE A 43 11.08 1.49 10.87
C ILE A 43 10.67 0.72 12.12
N ARG A 44 10.11 1.42 13.12
CA ARG A 44 9.67 0.79 14.37
C ARG A 44 8.61 -0.28 14.11
N LEU A 45 7.63 0.03 13.26
CA LEU A 45 6.58 -0.90 12.88
C LEU A 45 7.12 -2.14 12.18
N VAL A 46 7.88 -1.95 11.10
CA VAL A 46 8.40 -3.03 10.26
C VAL A 46 9.27 -3.97 11.09
N ARG A 47 10.12 -3.43 11.97
CA ARG A 47 10.92 -4.22 12.92
C ARG A 47 10.06 -4.92 13.97
N ALA A 48 9.04 -4.26 14.51
CA ALA A 48 8.15 -4.85 15.50
C ALA A 48 7.37 -6.03 14.90
N ILE A 49 6.85 -5.90 13.67
CA ILE A 49 6.16 -6.96 12.95
C ILE A 49 7.11 -8.14 12.69
N PHE A 50 8.32 -7.86 12.18
CA PHE A 50 9.33 -8.88 11.90
C PHE A 50 9.69 -9.67 13.18
N ALA A 51 9.93 -8.97 14.29
CA ALA A 51 10.26 -9.58 15.57
C ALA A 51 9.08 -10.36 16.19
N ALA A 52 7.87 -9.79 16.17
CA ALA A 52 6.68 -10.43 16.74
C ALA A 52 6.31 -11.73 16.01
N ASN A 53 6.51 -11.78 14.68
CA ASN A 53 6.32 -12.98 13.88
C ASN A 53 7.51 -13.95 13.94
N ARG A 54 8.59 -13.60 14.68
CA ARG A 54 9.82 -14.39 14.82
C ARG A 54 10.52 -14.66 13.47
N CYS A 55 10.35 -13.77 12.51
CA CYS A 55 11.01 -13.86 11.22
C CYS A 55 12.53 -13.82 11.41
N GLN A 56 13.24 -14.69 10.69
CA GLN A 56 14.69 -14.70 10.48
C GLN A 56 15.02 -14.25 9.05
N ARG A 57 14.11 -14.46 8.10
CA ARG A 57 14.23 -14.11 6.69
C ARG A 57 12.99 -13.35 6.22
N LEU A 58 13.12 -12.61 5.12
CA LEU A 58 12.00 -11.86 4.53
C LEU A 58 10.89 -12.76 3.97
N ALA A 59 11.21 -14.01 3.63
CA ALA A 59 10.24 -14.99 3.14
C ALA A 59 9.52 -15.75 4.27
N ASP A 60 9.80 -15.44 5.53
CA ASP A 60 9.15 -16.14 6.65
C ASP A 60 7.67 -15.74 6.78
N PRO A 61 6.81 -16.68 7.22
CA PRO A 61 5.38 -16.45 7.30
C PRO A 61 5.05 -15.39 8.35
N VAL A 62 3.97 -14.64 8.09
CA VAL A 62 3.40 -13.69 9.05
C VAL A 62 1.96 -14.06 9.37
N THR A 63 1.54 -13.76 10.59
CA THR A 63 0.18 -14.02 11.07
C THR A 63 -0.51 -12.71 11.42
N HIS A 64 -1.84 -12.67 11.25
CA HIS A 64 -2.65 -11.51 11.62
C HIS A 64 -2.46 -11.18 13.11
N ALA A 65 -2.61 -12.18 13.98
CA ALA A 65 -2.50 -12.01 15.43
C ALA A 65 -1.15 -11.39 15.86
N ALA A 66 -0.02 -11.95 15.41
CA ALA A 66 1.29 -11.41 15.80
C ALA A 66 1.56 -10.01 15.22
N THR A 67 1.08 -9.76 14.00
CA THR A 67 1.22 -8.44 13.36
C THR A 67 0.42 -7.36 14.09
N PHE A 68 -0.82 -7.65 14.49
CA PHE A 68 -1.65 -6.71 15.24
C PHE A 68 -1.19 -6.55 16.70
N ASN A 69 -0.62 -7.60 17.30
CA ASN A 69 0.06 -7.48 18.60
C ASN A 69 1.27 -6.53 18.54
N ALA A 70 2.01 -6.52 17.43
CA ALA A 70 3.11 -5.59 17.22
C ALA A 70 2.63 -4.14 17.00
N LEU A 71 1.51 -3.97 16.28
CA LEU A 71 0.92 -2.67 15.96
C LEU A 71 0.30 -1.99 17.19
N GLY A 72 -0.34 -2.77 18.07
CA GLY A 72 -1.10 -2.27 19.21
C GLY A 72 -0.35 -1.25 20.09
N PRO A 73 0.87 -1.55 20.58
CA PRO A 73 1.66 -0.62 21.38
C PRO A 73 2.00 0.67 20.64
N LEU A 74 2.39 0.60 19.36
CA LEU A 74 2.71 1.77 18.55
C LEU A 74 1.48 2.66 18.35
N ARG A 75 0.31 2.05 18.14
CA ARG A 75 -0.95 2.79 18.04
C ARG A 75 -1.30 3.47 19.35
N LEU A 76 -1.19 2.76 20.47
CA LEU A 76 -1.49 3.31 21.78
C LEU A 76 -0.56 4.49 22.16
N GLU A 77 0.73 4.38 21.84
CA GLU A 77 1.70 5.47 22.04
C GLU A 77 1.32 6.71 21.23
N THR A 78 1.00 6.52 19.96
CA THR A 78 0.58 7.61 19.06
C THR A 78 -0.68 8.31 19.56
N LEU A 79 -1.65 7.54 20.08
CA LEU A 79 -2.89 8.07 20.65
C LEU A 79 -2.71 8.81 21.98
N ARG A 80 -1.72 8.42 22.79
CA ARG A 80 -1.47 9.02 24.11
C ARG A 80 -0.53 10.21 24.06
N SER A 81 0.26 10.35 23.00
CA SER A 81 1.16 11.47 22.82
C SER A 81 0.38 12.76 22.58
N GLY A 82 0.58 13.74 23.46
CA GLY A 82 0.00 15.09 23.32
C GLY A 82 0.59 15.91 22.16
N SER A 83 1.65 15.43 21.52
CA SER A 83 2.33 16.09 20.40
C SER A 83 2.13 15.39 19.06
N THR A 84 1.29 14.35 18.99
CA THR A 84 0.99 13.68 17.72
C THR A 84 0.22 14.63 16.80
N ASP A 85 0.77 14.86 15.61
CA ASP A 85 0.08 15.65 14.59
C ASP A 85 -1.06 14.86 13.91
N VAL A 86 -1.98 15.60 13.30
CA VAL A 86 -3.17 15.01 12.65
C VAL A 86 -2.81 14.11 11.46
N CYS A 87 -1.71 14.39 10.75
CA CYS A 87 -1.29 13.58 9.61
C CYS A 87 -0.79 12.22 10.07
N THR A 88 0.06 12.18 11.10
CA THR A 88 0.53 10.93 11.71
C THR A 88 -0.62 10.09 12.24
N TYR A 89 -1.59 10.71 12.93
CA TYR A 89 -2.79 10.01 13.39
C TYR A 89 -3.59 9.39 12.23
N ARG A 90 -3.88 10.16 11.17
CA ARG A 90 -4.62 9.68 10.01
C ARG A 90 -3.89 8.56 9.28
N PHE A 91 -2.58 8.72 9.10
CA PHE A 91 -1.73 7.72 8.47
C PHE A 91 -1.77 6.40 9.24
N LEU A 92 -1.70 6.45 10.58
CA LEU A 92 -1.76 5.25 11.41
C LEU A 92 -3.11 4.51 11.28
N GLU A 93 -4.22 5.23 11.21
CA GLU A 93 -5.53 4.63 10.97
C GLU A 93 -5.65 4.02 9.56
N GLU A 94 -5.06 4.67 8.56
CA GLU A 94 -4.98 4.14 7.20
C GLU A 94 -4.13 2.87 7.13
N LEU A 95 -2.98 2.87 7.81
CA LEU A 95 -2.12 1.71 7.97
C LEU A 95 -2.83 0.53 8.65
N CYS A 96 -3.60 0.78 9.72
CA CYS A 96 -4.41 -0.27 10.36
C CYS A 96 -5.38 -0.91 9.37
N ARG A 97 -6.10 -0.09 8.60
CA ARG A 97 -7.03 -0.57 7.57
C ARG A 97 -6.32 -1.31 6.43
N ALA A 98 -5.14 -0.85 6.03
CA ALA A 98 -4.34 -1.51 5.00
C ALA A 98 -3.88 -2.91 5.45
N LEU A 99 -3.43 -3.03 6.71
CA LEU A 99 -3.06 -4.31 7.32
C LEU A 99 -4.25 -5.27 7.39
N ASP A 100 -5.39 -4.82 7.92
CA ASP A 100 -6.59 -5.67 8.00
C ASP A 100 -7.02 -6.19 6.62
N ARG A 101 -6.98 -5.33 5.59
CA ARG A 101 -7.30 -5.71 4.21
C ARG A 101 -6.29 -6.70 3.63
N ALA A 102 -4.99 -6.51 3.87
CA ALA A 102 -3.96 -7.42 3.37
C ALA A 102 -4.18 -8.85 3.88
N PHE A 103 -4.49 -9.01 5.17
CA PHE A 103 -4.80 -10.32 5.74
C PHE A 103 -6.16 -10.87 5.31
N ALA A 104 -7.18 -10.01 5.12
CA ALA A 104 -8.49 -10.45 4.64
C ALA A 104 -8.43 -11.00 3.21
N GLU A 105 -7.61 -10.40 2.34
CA GLU A 105 -7.43 -10.86 0.96
C GLU A 105 -6.61 -12.14 0.86
N ASP A 106 -5.57 -12.30 1.70
CA ASP A 106 -4.81 -13.57 1.79
C ASP A 106 -5.68 -14.73 2.30
N ALA A 107 -6.69 -14.44 3.13
CA ALA A 107 -7.64 -15.44 3.63
C ALA A 107 -8.72 -15.84 2.61
N MET A 108 -8.94 -15.03 1.56
CA MET A 108 -9.89 -15.37 0.51
C MET A 108 -9.27 -16.41 -0.43
N PRO A 109 -9.93 -17.57 -0.67
CA PRO A 109 -9.44 -18.50 -1.69
C PRO A 109 -9.38 -17.76 -3.03
N ALA A 110 -8.28 -17.94 -3.77
CA ALA A 110 -8.03 -17.30 -5.05
C ALA A 110 -9.28 -17.39 -5.93
N ARG A 111 -10.06 -16.32 -5.93
CA ARG A 111 -11.23 -16.21 -6.79
C ARG A 111 -10.66 -16.12 -8.19
N GLU A 112 -10.86 -17.17 -9.00
CA GLU A 112 -10.39 -17.24 -10.39
C GLU A 112 -10.51 -15.85 -11.02
N ALA A 113 -9.34 -15.28 -11.34
CA ALA A 113 -9.26 -13.97 -11.93
C ALA A 113 -10.04 -14.02 -13.25
N LYS A 114 -11.24 -13.45 -13.26
CA LYS A 114 -11.98 -13.21 -14.48
C LYS A 114 -11.03 -12.42 -15.40
N PRO A 115 -10.79 -12.83 -16.65
CA PRO A 115 -9.81 -12.19 -17.51
C PRO A 115 -10.06 -10.67 -17.51
N ARG A 116 -9.02 -9.94 -17.12
CA ARG A 116 -9.03 -8.48 -17.02
C ARG A 116 -9.49 -7.94 -18.37
N ALA A 117 -10.70 -7.41 -18.43
CA ALA A 117 -11.18 -6.70 -19.61
C ALA A 117 -10.14 -5.62 -19.93
N THR A 118 -9.68 -5.62 -21.18
CA THR A 118 -8.77 -4.61 -21.71
C THR A 118 -9.31 -3.23 -21.36
N PRO A 119 -8.53 -2.35 -20.70
CA PRO A 119 -8.97 -0.98 -20.49
C PRO A 119 -9.21 -0.35 -21.87
N PRO A 120 -10.27 0.45 -22.07
CA PRO A 120 -10.47 1.15 -23.32
C PRO A 120 -9.26 2.05 -23.57
N THR A 121 -8.46 1.70 -24.56
CA THR A 121 -7.38 2.55 -25.06
C THR A 121 -8.00 3.86 -25.52
N ALA A 122 -7.57 4.97 -24.93
CA ALA A 122 -7.96 6.28 -25.41
C ALA A 122 -7.56 6.40 -26.89
N SER A 123 -8.54 6.54 -27.77
CA SER A 123 -8.29 6.81 -29.19
C SER A 123 -8.05 8.31 -29.37
N VAL A 124 -6.91 8.66 -29.97
CA VAL A 124 -6.63 10.03 -30.41
C VAL A 124 -7.59 10.37 -31.54
N VAL A 125 -8.55 11.26 -31.30
CA VAL A 125 -9.42 11.81 -32.34
C VAL A 125 -8.70 12.99 -32.96
N SER A 126 -8.33 12.89 -34.24
CA SER A 126 -7.76 14.02 -34.99
C SER A 126 -8.78 15.16 -35.08
N ILE A 127 -8.39 16.37 -34.65
CA ILE A 127 -9.27 17.56 -34.58
C ILE A 127 -9.89 17.92 -35.95
N ASP A 128 -9.27 17.50 -37.06
CA ASP A 128 -9.79 17.74 -38.41
C ASP A 128 -11.10 17.01 -38.74
N SER A 129 -11.38 15.87 -38.10
CA SER A 129 -12.63 15.12 -38.33
C SER A 129 -13.83 15.73 -37.60
N ALA A 130 -13.61 16.45 -36.49
CA ALA A 130 -14.65 17.11 -35.73
C ALA A 130 -15.19 18.40 -36.38
N ARG A 131 -14.45 19.01 -37.33
CA ARG A 131 -14.89 20.23 -38.03
C ARG A 131 -15.77 19.95 -39.26
N ARG A 132 -15.83 18.71 -39.76
CA ARG A 132 -16.66 18.37 -40.94
C ARG A 132 -18.15 18.17 -40.63
N SER A 133 -18.51 17.89 -39.37
CA SER A 133 -19.90 17.65 -38.96
C SER A 133 -20.72 18.93 -38.70
N HIS A 134 -20.08 20.10 -38.65
CA HIS A 134 -20.75 21.40 -38.49
C HIS A 134 -20.69 22.26 -39.76
N ARG A 135 -20.98 21.67 -40.94
CA ARG A 135 -21.47 22.50 -42.06
C ARG A 135 -22.94 22.80 -41.80
N PHE A 136 -23.17 23.96 -41.19
CA PHE A 136 -24.49 24.58 -41.06
C PHE A 136 -25.22 24.54 -42.41
N ARG A 137 -26.34 23.82 -42.40
CA ARG A 137 -27.31 23.77 -43.49
C ARG A 137 -28.01 25.13 -43.54
N SER A 138 -27.48 26.05 -44.35
CA SER A 138 -28.15 27.30 -44.71
C SER A 138 -29.43 26.95 -45.48
N VAL A 139 -30.58 27.01 -44.81
CA VAL A 139 -31.90 26.98 -45.46
C VAL A 139 -32.23 28.43 -45.83
N ARG A 140 -32.47 28.65 -47.13
CA ARG A 140 -33.01 29.89 -47.70
C ARG A 140 -34.49 30.05 -47.34
#